data_AF-A0A7W8KCL3-F1
#
_entry.id   AF-A0A7W8KCL3-F1
#
_cell.length_a   1.000
_cell.length_b   1.000
_cell.length_c   1.000
_cell.angle_alpha   90.00
_cell.angle_beta   90.00
_cell.angle_gamma   90.00
#
_symmetry.space_group_name_H-M   'P 1'
#
loop_
_entity.id
_entity.type
_entity.pdbx_description
1 polymer ?
#
loop_
_entity_poly.entity_id
_entity_poly.type
_entity_poly.pdbx_seq_one_letter_code
_entity_poly.pdbx_strand_id
1 'polypeptide(L)'
;MKRALLTASLLASVASAQTGLVPPTSVAQAVHKTITIGGDLGQWDGLPKYAVIQSNGVPSVPVKNAGYYSVAWDAQNLYVLGVFDQPKDTVVAKLAQDAGEWWNDDVMELFVRTTPYAKVPAEAHFAINPAGTRFKAYTATTDYKSAGRIEQSRWVLELAIPLNSATFPAAGAGDVWALKVGREHQKAAEYPLWPVGGDFNSPNNYGYLTFVEQPGDPAALAQSISAALGKSPAGAPITSRVSDIGSYSVYYGKKAADVEKLKNYDLAIVQPYTVTDAQMKALHDNGTRVISYLTIGELDKNSAYAGRVQPAWILGENKNWGSKFIDATQSGWQAIIKEQAAALKKRGFDGFFLDTLDTADLYPKIAPGLVKIVEDLRATYPDAVLVQNRGFALLNDTSSSIDAVMFENFSSGYDFGKKTYGSVSGDPSFVENLSKRGLVVLALDYAQASQTDVITRDYQRAKSYNFIPFVSTINLDEILEVNP
;
A
#
# COMPACT_ATOMS: atom_id res chain seq x y z
N MET A 1 21.82 -15.46 46.22
CA MET A 1 22.49 -15.60 44.91
C MET A 1 21.69 -16.58 44.05
N LYS A 2 21.47 -16.27 42.76
CA LYS A 2 20.57 -16.92 41.78
C LYS A 2 19.11 -16.45 41.76
N ARG A 3 18.89 -15.17 41.39
CA ARG A 3 17.64 -14.67 40.78
C ARG A 3 17.83 -13.30 40.09
N ALA A 4 18.97 -13.10 39.41
CA ALA A 4 19.34 -11.82 38.79
C ALA A 4 19.94 -11.97 37.38
N LEU A 5 19.50 -12.95 36.58
CA LEU A 5 20.07 -13.22 35.25
C LEU A 5 19.03 -13.51 34.16
N LEU A 6 17.83 -12.90 34.22
CA LEU A 6 16.83 -13.03 33.15
C LEU A 6 16.17 -11.71 32.70
N THR A 7 16.65 -10.56 33.15
CA THR A 7 16.05 -9.25 32.82
C THR A 7 16.96 -8.34 31.99
N ALA A 8 18.07 -8.84 31.44
CA ALA A 8 18.99 -8.07 30.61
C ALA A 8 18.84 -8.29 29.10
N SER A 9 17.91 -9.14 28.65
CA SER A 9 17.76 -9.52 27.23
C SER A 9 16.56 -8.89 26.52
N LEU A 10 15.75 -8.07 27.20
CA LEU A 10 14.52 -7.48 26.64
C LEU A 10 14.57 -5.95 26.49
N LEU A 11 15.71 -5.31 26.78
CA LEU A 11 15.87 -3.85 26.75
C LEU A 11 16.72 -3.34 25.57
N ALA A 12 17.01 -4.20 24.58
CA ALA A 12 17.83 -3.85 23.42
C ALA A 12 17.06 -3.74 22.08
N SER A 13 15.72 -3.68 22.09
CA SER A 13 14.92 -3.59 20.85
C SER A 13 13.96 -2.39 20.77
N VAL A 14 14.05 -1.42 21.68
CA VAL A 14 13.17 -0.22 21.66
C VAL A 14 13.94 1.10 21.42
N ALA A 15 15.17 1.01 20.93
CA ALA A 15 16.01 2.17 20.60
C ALA A 15 16.50 2.12 19.15
N SER A 16 15.57 2.02 18.19
CA SER A 16 15.85 2.35 16.78
C SER A 16 14.63 2.83 15.98
N ALA A 17 13.52 3.18 16.65
CA ALA A 17 12.36 3.83 16.01
C ALA A 17 12.57 5.32 15.68
N GLN A 18 13.82 5.79 15.73
CA GLN A 18 14.25 7.07 15.19
C GLN A 18 15.32 6.80 14.15
N THR A 19 14.91 6.68 12.91
CA THR A 19 15.50 7.43 11.78
C THR A 19 14.71 7.01 10.54
N GLY A 20 14.15 7.98 9.81
CA GLY A 20 13.56 7.73 8.49
C GLY A 20 14.65 7.40 7.47
N LEU A 21 15.41 6.32 7.67
CA LEU A 21 16.47 5.84 6.79
C LEU A 21 16.05 4.51 6.16
N VAL A 22 16.66 4.17 5.03
CA VAL A 22 16.53 2.88 4.37
C VAL A 22 17.09 1.80 5.31
N PRO A 23 16.36 0.71 5.60
CA PRO A 23 16.95 -0.44 6.29
C PRO A 23 18.00 -1.12 5.40
N PRO A 24 19.20 -1.47 5.90
CA PRO A 24 20.20 -2.19 5.10
C PRO A 24 19.68 -3.51 4.51
N THR A 25 18.73 -4.17 5.19
CA THR A 25 18.07 -5.40 4.71
C THR A 25 17.18 -5.19 3.48
N SER A 26 16.83 -3.94 3.17
CA SER A 26 16.03 -3.54 2.01
C SER A 26 16.89 -2.99 0.86
N VAL A 27 18.22 -3.15 0.92
CA VAL A 27 19.14 -2.71 -0.13
C VAL A 27 19.79 -3.91 -0.80
N ALA A 28 19.50 -4.07 -2.08
CA ALA A 28 20.16 -4.97 -3.00
C ALA A 28 21.19 -4.24 -3.87
N GLN A 29 22.20 -4.99 -4.32
CA GLN A 29 23.32 -4.48 -5.12
C GLN A 29 23.33 -5.22 -6.46
N ALA A 30 23.22 -4.47 -7.56
CA ALA A 30 23.63 -4.94 -8.87
C ALA A 30 25.14 -4.70 -8.98
N VAL A 31 25.93 -5.77 -8.98
CA VAL A 31 27.40 -5.68 -9.05
C VAL A 31 27.86 -5.73 -10.50
N HIS A 32 28.77 -4.85 -10.89
CA HIS A 32 29.28 -4.78 -12.26
C HIS A 32 30.05 -6.06 -12.63
N LYS A 33 29.43 -6.92 -13.44
CA LYS A 33 29.94 -8.22 -13.88
C LYS A 33 29.06 -8.74 -15.03
N THR A 34 29.70 -9.09 -16.14
CA THR A 34 29.02 -9.78 -17.25
C THR A 34 28.79 -11.25 -16.89
N ILE A 35 27.56 -11.71 -17.06
CA ILE A 35 27.16 -13.11 -16.83
C ILE A 35 26.72 -13.76 -18.14
N THR A 36 27.13 -15.00 -18.35
CA THR A 36 26.60 -15.85 -19.42
C THR A 36 25.50 -16.74 -18.84
N ILE A 37 24.23 -16.37 -19.06
CA ILE A 37 23.08 -17.15 -18.58
C ILE A 37 23.09 -18.58 -19.12
N GLY A 38 22.67 -19.54 -18.30
CA GLY A 38 22.74 -20.96 -18.63
C GLY A 38 24.15 -21.56 -18.46
N GLY A 39 25.14 -20.74 -18.09
CA GLY A 39 26.52 -21.16 -17.86
C GLY A 39 26.78 -21.73 -16.47
N ASP A 40 28.06 -21.71 -16.08
CA ASP A 40 28.52 -22.15 -14.75
C ASP A 40 28.05 -21.17 -13.65
N LEU A 41 27.49 -21.71 -12.58
CA LEU A 41 27.04 -20.93 -11.44
C LEU A 41 28.17 -20.27 -10.65
N GLY A 42 29.41 -20.74 -10.78
CA GLY A 42 30.57 -20.07 -10.19
C GLY A 42 30.77 -18.64 -10.69
N GLN A 43 30.17 -18.26 -11.82
CA GLN A 43 30.12 -16.87 -12.30
C GLN A 43 29.42 -15.92 -11.32
N TRP A 44 28.55 -16.42 -10.45
CA TRP A 44 27.85 -15.63 -9.44
C TRP A 44 28.60 -15.56 -8.11
N ASP A 45 29.73 -16.24 -7.97
CA ASP A 45 30.53 -16.20 -6.76
C ASP A 45 31.04 -14.79 -6.46
N GLY A 46 31.00 -14.43 -5.17
CA GLY A 46 31.35 -13.11 -4.67
C GLY A 46 30.21 -12.08 -4.73
N LEU A 47 29.09 -12.37 -5.41
CA LEU A 47 27.93 -11.47 -5.41
C LEU A 47 27.12 -11.63 -4.10
N PRO A 48 26.56 -10.53 -3.56
CA PRO A 48 25.64 -10.59 -2.43
C PRO A 48 24.41 -11.45 -2.71
N LYS A 49 23.94 -12.16 -1.68
CA LYS A 49 22.76 -13.03 -1.73
C LYS A 49 21.67 -12.46 -0.85
N TYR A 50 20.48 -12.26 -1.44
CA TYR A 50 19.34 -11.66 -0.78
C TYR A 50 18.27 -12.71 -0.55
N ALA A 51 17.96 -12.97 0.71
CA ALA A 51 17.04 -14.03 1.10
C ALA A 51 15.59 -13.68 0.72
N VAL A 52 14.90 -14.61 0.06
CA VAL A 52 13.47 -14.51 -0.27
C VAL A 52 12.73 -15.44 0.70
N ILE A 53 12.27 -14.88 1.81
CA ILE A 53 11.82 -15.69 2.97
C ILE A 53 10.52 -15.23 3.63
N GLN A 54 10.06 -14.01 3.39
CA GLN A 54 8.87 -13.47 4.08
C GLN A 54 7.61 -13.79 3.28
N SER A 55 6.64 -14.49 3.88
CA SER A 55 5.41 -14.88 3.20
C SER A 55 4.59 -13.69 2.68
N ASN A 56 3.68 -13.97 1.74
CA ASN A 56 2.74 -13.00 1.19
C ASN A 56 1.56 -12.65 2.12
N GLY A 57 1.49 -13.24 3.31
CA GLY A 57 0.50 -12.89 4.33
C GLY A 57 0.91 -11.66 5.13
N VAL A 58 -0.03 -11.09 5.90
CA VAL A 58 0.25 -9.97 6.82
C VAL A 58 -0.30 -10.22 8.22
N PRO A 59 0.54 -10.24 9.28
CA PRO A 59 1.99 -10.02 9.24
C PRO A 59 2.71 -11.11 8.46
N SER A 60 3.73 -10.73 7.70
CA SER A 60 4.53 -11.70 6.97
C SER A 60 5.35 -12.53 7.93
N VAL A 61 5.45 -13.83 7.64
CA VAL A 61 6.18 -14.78 8.48
C VAL A 61 7.22 -15.53 7.63
N PRO A 62 8.33 -15.98 8.23
CA PRO A 62 9.30 -16.79 7.52
C PRO A 62 8.67 -18.08 6.95
N VAL A 63 8.94 -18.37 5.67
CA VAL A 63 8.54 -19.62 5.02
C VAL A 63 9.54 -20.75 5.25
N LYS A 64 9.13 -21.99 4.99
CA LYS A 64 10.00 -23.16 5.10
C LYS A 64 10.90 -23.33 3.87
N ASN A 65 10.35 -23.13 2.67
CA ASN A 65 11.05 -23.32 1.40
C ASN A 65 11.60 -21.98 0.91
N ALA A 66 12.67 -21.55 1.57
CA ALA A 66 13.38 -20.32 1.28
C ALA A 66 14.13 -20.37 -0.07
N GLY A 67 14.63 -19.22 -0.46
CA GLY A 67 15.65 -19.12 -1.49
C GLY A 67 16.42 -17.83 -1.37
N TYR A 68 17.21 -17.53 -2.39
CA TYR A 68 17.87 -16.26 -2.51
C TYR A 68 17.94 -15.82 -3.96
N TYR A 69 18.22 -14.53 -4.13
CA TYR A 69 18.61 -14.00 -5.42
C TYR A 69 19.91 -13.20 -5.35
N SER A 70 20.54 -13.01 -6.50
CA SER A 70 21.71 -12.16 -6.69
C SER A 70 21.55 -11.37 -7.99
N VAL A 71 22.18 -10.19 -8.06
CA VAL A 71 22.03 -9.27 -9.19
C VAL A 71 23.41 -8.82 -9.66
N ALA A 72 23.61 -8.87 -10.97
CA ALA A 72 24.78 -8.33 -11.65
C ALA A 72 24.34 -7.37 -12.76
N TRP A 73 25.25 -6.57 -13.28
CA TRP A 73 24.96 -5.74 -14.46
C TRP A 73 26.22 -5.52 -15.30
N ASP A 74 26.01 -5.18 -16.57
CA ASP A 74 27.01 -4.58 -17.43
C ASP A 74 26.35 -3.51 -18.32
N ALA A 75 27.09 -2.98 -19.30
CA ALA A 75 26.57 -1.95 -20.20
C ALA A 75 25.38 -2.40 -21.07
N GLN A 76 25.09 -3.71 -21.16
CA GLN A 76 24.05 -4.26 -22.00
C GLN A 76 22.89 -4.87 -21.22
N ASN A 77 23.13 -5.45 -20.05
CA ASN A 77 22.11 -6.21 -19.34
C ASN A 77 22.14 -6.02 -17.82
N LEU A 78 20.94 -6.11 -17.24
CA LEU A 78 20.74 -6.48 -15.85
C LEU A 78 20.60 -8.00 -15.78
N TYR A 79 21.45 -8.63 -14.97
CA TYR A 79 21.43 -10.07 -14.74
C TYR A 79 20.82 -10.39 -13.38
N VAL A 80 19.90 -11.35 -13.33
CA VAL A 80 19.28 -11.80 -12.08
C VAL A 80 19.41 -13.31 -11.96
N LEU A 81 19.92 -13.78 -10.83
CA LEU A 81 19.93 -15.18 -10.42
C LEU A 81 18.88 -15.39 -9.34
N GLY A 82 18.00 -16.37 -9.50
CA GLY A 82 17.17 -16.93 -8.43
C GLY A 82 17.59 -18.37 -8.13
N VAL A 83 17.72 -18.71 -6.85
CA VAL A 83 18.00 -20.08 -6.38
C VAL A 83 17.03 -20.40 -5.25
N PHE A 84 16.16 -21.39 -5.46
CA PHE A 84 15.08 -21.70 -4.53
C PHE A 84 15.10 -23.16 -4.12
N ASP A 85 15.07 -23.40 -2.81
CA ASP A 85 15.10 -24.74 -2.24
C ASP A 85 13.73 -25.40 -2.49
N GLN A 86 13.75 -26.55 -3.17
CA GLN A 86 12.56 -27.30 -3.53
C GLN A 86 12.94 -28.68 -4.07
N PRO A 87 12.42 -29.79 -3.51
CA PRO A 87 12.63 -31.12 -4.07
C PRO A 87 12.13 -31.21 -5.51
N LYS A 88 12.92 -31.79 -6.42
CA LYS A 88 12.63 -31.87 -7.87
C LYS A 88 11.22 -32.34 -8.21
N ASP A 89 10.74 -33.36 -7.51
CA ASP A 89 9.43 -34.00 -7.70
C ASP A 89 8.25 -33.13 -7.23
N THR A 90 8.54 -32.02 -6.56
CA THR A 90 7.55 -31.03 -6.14
C THR A 90 7.49 -29.82 -7.07
N VAL A 91 8.42 -29.70 -8.03
CA VAL A 91 8.52 -28.57 -8.95
C VAL A 91 7.45 -28.66 -10.04
N VAL A 92 6.70 -27.57 -10.23
CA VAL A 92 5.67 -27.40 -11.26
C VAL A 92 6.17 -26.38 -12.28
N ALA A 93 6.45 -26.84 -13.51
CA ALA A 93 6.90 -26.00 -14.61
C ALA A 93 6.38 -26.58 -15.94
N LYS A 94 5.08 -26.44 -16.18
CA LYS A 94 4.34 -27.13 -17.27
C LYS A 94 3.75 -26.16 -18.28
N LEU A 95 3.49 -24.93 -17.90
CA LEU A 95 2.77 -23.99 -18.73
C LEU A 95 3.64 -23.43 -19.85
N ALA A 96 2.99 -23.14 -20.97
CA ALA A 96 3.59 -22.48 -22.12
C ALA A 96 3.66 -20.96 -21.90
N GLN A 97 4.49 -20.29 -22.71
CA GLN A 97 4.76 -18.84 -22.62
C GLN A 97 3.52 -17.94 -22.77
N ASP A 98 2.46 -18.43 -23.39
CA ASP A 98 1.19 -17.73 -23.67
C ASP A 98 0.05 -18.17 -22.75
N ALA A 99 0.32 -18.99 -21.74
CA ALA A 99 -0.67 -19.39 -20.75
C ALA A 99 -1.19 -18.17 -19.97
N GLY A 100 -2.52 -18.10 -19.81
CA GLY A 100 -3.18 -17.04 -19.05
C GLY A 100 -3.07 -17.21 -17.53
N GLU A 101 -2.68 -18.40 -17.06
CA GLU A 101 -2.70 -18.80 -15.64
C GLU A 101 -1.32 -19.17 -15.12
N TRP A 102 -0.34 -18.29 -15.32
CA TRP A 102 1.06 -18.53 -14.93
C TRP A 102 1.24 -18.92 -13.45
N TRP A 103 0.34 -18.47 -12.58
CA TRP A 103 0.25 -18.81 -11.15
C TRP A 103 -0.09 -20.28 -10.87
N ASN A 104 -0.30 -21.12 -11.89
CA ASN A 104 -0.44 -22.56 -11.72
C ASN A 104 0.91 -23.31 -11.82
N ASP A 105 1.98 -22.64 -12.26
CA ASP A 105 3.35 -23.14 -12.15
C ASP A 105 4.03 -22.58 -10.89
N ASP A 106 5.12 -23.20 -10.43
CA ASP A 106 6.07 -22.47 -9.59
C ASP A 106 6.69 -21.36 -10.44
N VAL A 107 6.92 -20.19 -9.86
CA VAL A 107 7.37 -19.02 -10.60
C VAL A 107 8.34 -18.21 -9.77
N MET A 108 9.35 -17.61 -10.41
CA MET A 108 10.04 -16.44 -9.87
C MET A 108 9.41 -15.19 -10.46
N GLU A 109 9.04 -14.26 -9.59
CA GLU A 109 8.54 -12.96 -9.98
C GLU A 109 9.55 -11.86 -9.66
N LEU A 110 9.68 -10.92 -10.57
CA LEU A 110 10.58 -9.78 -10.47
C LEU A 110 9.78 -8.52 -10.82
N PHE A 111 9.80 -7.52 -9.95
CA PHE A 111 9.22 -6.22 -10.23
C PHE A 111 10.28 -5.15 -10.11
N VAL A 112 10.39 -4.29 -11.12
CA VAL A 112 11.44 -3.27 -11.22
C VAL A 112 10.83 -1.91 -11.53
N ARG A 113 11.26 -0.89 -10.79
CA ARG A 113 10.94 0.52 -11.07
C ARG A 113 12.24 1.30 -11.22
N THR A 114 12.48 1.85 -12.41
CA THR A 114 13.72 2.56 -12.74
C THR A 114 13.78 3.98 -12.18
N THR A 115 12.60 4.56 -11.93
CA THR A 115 12.42 5.84 -11.27
C THR A 115 11.68 5.62 -9.96
N PRO A 116 12.32 5.03 -8.92
CA PRO A 116 11.66 4.74 -7.64
C PRO A 116 11.16 5.99 -6.91
N TYR A 117 11.55 7.18 -7.40
CA TYR A 117 11.24 8.49 -6.85
C TYR A 117 10.12 9.23 -7.60
N ALA A 118 9.57 8.64 -8.68
CA ALA A 118 8.47 9.24 -9.42
C ALA A 118 7.18 9.20 -8.59
N LYS A 119 6.33 10.23 -8.75
CA LYS A 119 4.98 10.30 -8.17
C LYS A 119 4.16 9.03 -8.50
N VAL A 120 4.15 8.66 -9.78
CA VAL A 120 3.59 7.40 -10.28
C VAL A 120 4.71 6.61 -10.98
N PRO A 121 5.41 5.70 -10.28
CA PRO A 121 6.50 4.96 -10.89
C PRO A 121 5.95 3.90 -11.85
N ALA A 122 6.41 3.95 -13.10
CA ALA A 122 6.17 2.85 -14.05
C ALA A 122 6.87 1.58 -13.55
N GLU A 123 6.17 0.46 -13.67
CA GLU A 123 6.61 -0.83 -13.14
C GLU A 123 6.76 -1.84 -14.27
N ALA A 124 7.90 -2.53 -14.28
CA ALA A 124 8.16 -3.67 -15.13
C ALA A 124 8.04 -4.94 -14.29
N HIS A 125 7.06 -5.78 -14.61
CA HIS A 125 6.81 -7.07 -13.96
C HIS A 125 7.33 -8.20 -14.84
N PHE A 126 7.93 -9.22 -14.25
CA PHE A 126 8.38 -10.41 -14.94
C PHE A 126 7.97 -11.65 -14.16
N ALA A 127 7.43 -12.64 -14.86
CA ALA A 127 7.11 -13.96 -14.32
C ALA A 127 7.78 -15.03 -15.19
N ILE A 128 8.54 -15.93 -14.55
CA ILE A 128 9.28 -16.99 -15.23
C ILE A 128 9.22 -18.27 -14.39
N ASN A 129 8.90 -19.40 -15.03
CA ASN A 129 8.86 -20.70 -14.35
C ASN A 129 10.26 -21.37 -14.26
N PRO A 130 10.42 -22.42 -13.45
CA PRO A 130 11.68 -23.16 -13.29
C PRO A 130 12.28 -23.77 -14.56
N ALA A 131 11.48 -23.95 -15.63
CA ALA A 131 11.98 -24.39 -16.93
C ALA A 131 12.59 -23.24 -17.76
N GLY A 132 12.53 -22.01 -17.25
CA GLY A 132 12.97 -20.81 -17.96
C GLY A 132 11.92 -20.25 -18.91
N THR A 133 10.67 -20.75 -18.88
CA THR A 133 9.58 -20.24 -19.72
C THR A 133 9.14 -18.87 -19.22
N ARG A 134 9.22 -17.87 -20.10
CA ARG A 134 8.73 -16.51 -19.84
C ARG A 134 7.24 -16.41 -20.14
N PHE A 135 6.46 -15.81 -19.26
CA PHE A 135 5.03 -15.59 -19.50
C PHE A 135 4.78 -14.24 -20.19
N LYS A 136 4.26 -14.25 -21.42
CA LYS A 136 4.10 -13.03 -22.25
C LYS A 136 2.96 -12.11 -21.84
N ALA A 137 1.89 -12.67 -21.25
CA ALA A 137 0.69 -11.90 -20.94
C ALA A 137 0.90 -10.82 -19.85
N TYR A 138 1.98 -10.93 -19.06
CA TYR A 138 2.24 -10.08 -17.90
C TYR A 138 3.72 -9.70 -17.74
N THR A 139 4.58 -10.04 -18.71
CA THR A 139 5.97 -9.56 -18.70
C THR A 139 6.06 -8.16 -19.26
N ALA A 140 6.96 -7.36 -18.73
CA ALA A 140 7.34 -6.09 -19.36
C ALA A 140 7.63 -6.35 -20.84
N THR A 141 7.22 -5.42 -21.70
CA THR A 141 7.19 -5.58 -23.17
C THR A 141 8.57 -5.82 -23.81
N THR A 142 9.64 -5.81 -23.02
CA THR A 142 11.00 -6.12 -23.46
C THR A 142 11.22 -7.62 -23.61
N ASP A 143 11.83 -7.99 -24.73
CA ASP A 143 12.43 -9.30 -24.87
C ASP A 143 13.68 -9.43 -24.01
N TYR A 144 13.69 -10.40 -23.11
CA TYR A 144 14.84 -10.79 -22.29
C TYR A 144 15.11 -12.29 -22.43
N LYS A 145 16.29 -12.72 -22.02
CA LYS A 145 16.68 -14.12 -22.05
C LYS A 145 16.55 -14.75 -20.66
N SER A 146 16.18 -16.02 -20.63
CA SER A 146 16.03 -16.81 -19.40
C SER A 146 16.63 -18.21 -19.58
N ALA A 147 17.19 -18.76 -18.50
CA ALA A 147 17.68 -20.12 -18.43
C ALA A 147 17.28 -20.75 -17.09
N GLY A 148 16.45 -21.80 -17.15
CA GLY A 148 15.99 -22.54 -15.97
C GLY A 148 16.70 -23.89 -15.82
N ARG A 149 16.99 -24.29 -14.58
CA ARG A 149 17.56 -25.61 -14.23
C ARG A 149 16.82 -26.17 -13.02
N ILE A 150 16.23 -27.36 -13.19
CA ILE A 150 15.58 -28.10 -12.09
C ILE A 150 16.55 -29.19 -11.60
N GLU A 151 17.13 -28.97 -10.43
CA GLU A 151 18.08 -29.87 -9.77
C GLU A 151 17.37 -30.72 -8.71
N GLN A 152 18.09 -31.61 -8.02
CA GLN A 152 17.47 -32.57 -7.10
C GLN A 152 16.77 -31.91 -5.90
N SER A 153 17.37 -30.87 -5.32
CA SER A 153 16.89 -30.21 -4.10
C SER A 153 16.59 -28.72 -4.26
N ARG A 154 16.70 -28.19 -5.48
CA ARG A 154 16.47 -26.78 -5.79
C ARG A 154 16.16 -26.61 -7.26
N TRP A 155 15.65 -25.44 -7.61
CA TRP A 155 15.70 -24.96 -8.98
C TRP A 155 16.40 -23.61 -9.04
N VAL A 156 16.96 -23.35 -10.22
CA VAL A 156 17.78 -22.18 -10.49
C VAL A 156 17.23 -21.49 -11.73
N LEU A 157 17.20 -20.17 -11.69
CA LEU A 157 16.77 -19.36 -12.80
C LEU A 157 17.74 -18.20 -13.02
N GLU A 158 18.21 -18.03 -14.24
CA GLU A 158 19.04 -16.90 -14.65
C GLU A 158 18.33 -16.07 -15.70
N LEU A 159 18.34 -14.75 -15.52
CA LEU A 159 17.76 -13.78 -16.44
C LEU A 159 18.86 -12.84 -16.97
N ALA A 160 18.77 -12.46 -18.23
CA ALA A 160 19.50 -11.33 -18.81
C ALA A 160 18.50 -10.37 -19.45
N ILE A 161 18.28 -9.24 -18.78
CA ILE A 161 17.29 -8.22 -19.13
C ILE A 161 18.00 -7.06 -19.82
N PRO A 162 17.68 -6.74 -21.09
CA PRO A 162 18.36 -5.68 -21.82
C PRO A 162 18.18 -4.29 -21.20
N LEU A 163 19.31 -3.66 -20.92
CA LEU A 163 19.43 -2.24 -20.62
C LEU A 163 19.50 -1.44 -21.92
N ASN A 164 19.33 -0.13 -21.83
CA ASN A 164 19.28 0.77 -22.99
C ASN A 164 18.25 0.30 -24.04
N SER A 165 17.07 -0.08 -23.54
CA SER A 165 15.93 -0.62 -24.29
C SER A 165 14.71 0.28 -24.12
N ALA A 166 13.59 -0.08 -24.77
CA ALA A 166 12.34 0.66 -24.60
C ALA A 166 11.78 0.57 -23.17
N THR A 167 12.11 -0.47 -22.41
CA THR A 167 11.65 -0.67 -21.03
C THR A 167 12.65 -0.16 -20.00
N PHE A 168 13.95 -0.39 -20.21
CA PHE A 168 14.99 -0.01 -19.24
C PHE A 168 15.97 1.00 -19.83
N PRO A 169 16.30 2.07 -19.08
CA PRO A 169 17.36 2.98 -19.49
C PRO A 169 18.72 2.26 -19.42
N ALA A 170 19.77 2.95 -19.87
CA ALA A 170 21.12 2.58 -19.45
C ALA A 170 21.24 2.67 -17.92
N ALA A 171 22.08 1.83 -17.33
CA ALA A 171 22.42 1.90 -15.91
C ALA A 171 23.92 2.21 -15.74
N GLY A 172 24.26 2.87 -14.65
CA GLY A 172 25.62 3.20 -14.25
C GLY A 172 25.83 3.06 -12.75
N ALA A 173 27.08 2.95 -12.32
CA ALA A 173 27.41 2.90 -10.90
C ALA A 173 26.87 4.14 -10.16
N GLY A 174 26.17 3.92 -9.06
CA GLY A 174 25.47 4.94 -8.29
C GLY A 174 23.99 5.09 -8.64
N ASP A 175 23.51 4.51 -9.75
CA ASP A 175 22.08 4.48 -10.04
C ASP A 175 21.33 3.68 -8.97
N VAL A 176 20.07 4.04 -8.76
CA VAL A 176 19.20 3.44 -7.76
C VAL A 176 17.82 3.21 -8.36
N TRP A 177 17.41 1.95 -8.39
CA TRP A 177 16.08 1.50 -8.79
C TRP A 177 15.33 0.91 -7.58
N ALA A 178 14.04 0.65 -7.72
CA ALA A 178 13.31 -0.18 -6.77
C ALA A 178 13.11 -1.58 -7.33
N LEU A 179 13.20 -2.56 -6.43
CA LEU A 179 13.17 -3.98 -6.75
C LEU A 179 12.29 -4.74 -5.76
N LYS A 180 11.59 -5.73 -6.28
CA LYS A 180 10.91 -6.77 -5.52
C LYS A 180 11.17 -8.10 -6.22
N VAL A 181 11.50 -9.13 -5.42
CA VAL A 181 11.75 -10.48 -5.93
C VAL A 181 10.95 -11.45 -5.09
N GLY A 182 10.09 -12.22 -5.76
CA GLY A 182 9.27 -13.23 -5.12
C GLY A 182 9.44 -14.59 -5.79
N ARG A 183 8.99 -15.63 -5.10
CA ARG A 183 8.78 -16.93 -5.72
C ARG A 183 7.44 -17.51 -5.27
N GLU A 184 6.84 -18.31 -6.13
CA GLU A 184 5.67 -19.11 -5.81
C GLU A 184 6.05 -20.57 -5.68
N HIS A 185 5.65 -21.21 -4.57
CA HIS A 185 5.71 -22.65 -4.39
C HIS A 185 4.30 -23.23 -4.33
N GLN A 186 3.78 -23.66 -5.48
CA GLN A 186 2.38 -24.08 -5.61
C GLN A 186 2.04 -25.27 -4.71
N LYS A 187 2.89 -26.30 -4.71
CA LYS A 187 2.63 -27.52 -3.92
C LYS A 187 2.65 -27.26 -2.41
N ALA A 188 3.47 -26.31 -1.93
CA ALA A 188 3.55 -25.97 -0.51
C ALA A 188 2.61 -24.83 -0.11
N ALA A 189 1.99 -24.13 -1.07
CA ALA A 189 1.28 -22.88 -0.87
C ALA A 189 2.13 -21.83 -0.12
N GLU A 190 3.41 -21.72 -0.49
CA GLU A 190 4.34 -20.73 0.06
C GLU A 190 4.74 -19.72 -1.01
N TYR A 191 4.54 -18.44 -0.73
CA TYR A 191 4.79 -17.34 -1.68
C TYR A 191 5.68 -16.28 -1.02
N PRO A 192 6.98 -16.55 -0.78
CA PRO A 192 7.84 -15.59 -0.14
C PRO A 192 8.27 -14.46 -1.07
N LEU A 193 8.52 -13.29 -0.48
CA LEU A 193 8.88 -12.05 -1.14
C LEU A 193 10.03 -11.35 -0.40
N TRP A 194 10.96 -10.77 -1.16
CA TRP A 194 11.93 -9.80 -0.67
C TRP A 194 11.50 -8.37 -1.06
N PRO A 195 11.72 -7.35 -0.20
CA PRO A 195 12.43 -7.38 1.09
C PRO A 195 11.62 -7.80 2.31
N VAL A 196 10.32 -7.50 2.36
CA VAL A 196 9.55 -7.53 3.62
C VAL A 196 8.35 -8.48 3.65
N GLY A 197 8.02 -9.14 2.54
CA GLY A 197 6.79 -9.96 2.45
C GLY A 197 5.56 -9.16 2.01
N GLY A 198 4.38 -9.74 2.24
CA GLY A 198 3.07 -9.14 1.94
C GLY A 198 2.64 -9.33 0.49
N ASP A 199 1.57 -8.63 0.08
CA ASP A 199 1.01 -8.79 -1.26
C ASP A 199 2.06 -8.45 -2.35
N PHE A 200 2.17 -9.33 -3.35
CA PHE A 200 3.05 -9.14 -4.50
C PHE A 200 2.70 -7.87 -5.29
N ASN A 201 1.43 -7.47 -5.31
CA ASN A 201 0.96 -6.26 -5.97
C ASN A 201 1.03 -5.01 -5.08
N SER A 202 1.46 -5.13 -3.82
CA SER A 202 1.58 -3.97 -2.93
C SER A 202 2.56 -2.95 -3.53
N PRO A 203 2.16 -1.67 -3.71
CA PRO A 203 3.02 -0.67 -4.31
C PRO A 203 4.16 -0.23 -3.39
N ASN A 204 4.16 -0.67 -2.13
CA ASN A 204 4.91 -0.04 -1.03
C ASN A 204 5.89 -1.00 -0.33
N ASN A 205 5.92 -2.28 -0.68
CA ASN A 205 6.86 -3.27 -0.13
C ASN A 205 8.08 -3.49 -1.04
N TYR A 206 8.55 -2.45 -1.71
CA TYR A 206 9.77 -2.49 -2.53
C TYR A 206 11.03 -2.31 -1.69
N GLY A 207 12.11 -2.97 -2.10
CA GLY A 207 13.47 -2.61 -1.69
C GLY A 207 14.14 -1.74 -2.75
N TYR A 208 15.40 -1.38 -2.53
CA TYR A 208 16.23 -0.65 -3.48
C TYR A 208 17.23 -1.58 -4.13
N LEU A 209 17.47 -1.38 -5.41
CA LEU A 209 18.58 -1.96 -6.14
C LEU A 209 19.54 -0.83 -6.50
N THR A 210 20.75 -0.84 -5.95
CA THR A 210 21.80 0.11 -6.32
C THR A 210 22.86 -0.55 -7.19
N PHE A 211 23.30 0.17 -8.21
CA PHE A 211 24.32 -0.28 -9.15
C PHE A 211 25.70 0.07 -8.61
N VAL A 212 26.57 -0.92 -8.47
CA VAL A 212 27.91 -0.77 -7.89
C VAL A 212 28.97 -1.43 -8.75
N GLU A 213 30.19 -0.90 -8.74
CA GLU A 213 31.33 -1.53 -9.43
C GLU A 213 31.80 -2.80 -8.72
N GLN A 214 31.73 -2.82 -7.39
CA GLN A 214 32.12 -3.94 -6.53
C GLN A 214 31.17 -4.03 -5.33
N PRO A 215 31.01 -5.19 -4.68
CA PRO A 215 30.16 -5.32 -3.50
C PRO A 215 30.62 -4.35 -2.40
N GLY A 216 29.69 -3.53 -1.91
CA GLY A 216 29.89 -2.56 -0.84
C GLY A 216 29.19 -2.94 0.46
N ASP A 217 29.46 -2.18 1.52
CA ASP A 217 28.76 -2.29 2.81
C ASP A 217 27.28 -1.88 2.67
N PRO A 218 26.31 -2.77 2.96
CA PRO A 218 24.89 -2.45 2.90
C PRO A 218 24.48 -1.27 3.76
N ALA A 219 25.12 -1.04 4.91
CA ALA A 219 24.76 0.08 5.79
C ALA A 219 25.14 1.43 5.18
N ALA A 220 26.36 1.54 4.63
CA ALA A 220 26.81 2.74 3.91
C ALA A 220 25.96 3.03 2.66
N LEU A 221 25.58 1.99 1.92
CA LEU A 221 24.70 2.13 0.75
C LEU A 221 23.30 2.60 1.16
N ALA A 222 22.73 2.00 2.20
CA ALA A 222 21.44 2.41 2.74
C ALA A 222 21.44 3.88 3.20
N GLN A 223 22.52 4.32 3.85
CA GLN A 223 22.70 5.73 4.23
C GLN A 223 22.79 6.64 3.00
N SER A 224 23.55 6.24 1.98
CA SER A 224 23.72 7.02 0.74
C SER A 224 22.40 7.15 -0.02
N ILE A 225 21.64 6.06 -0.15
CA ILE A 225 20.31 6.05 -0.76
C ILE A 225 19.36 6.95 0.05
N SER A 226 19.39 6.85 1.38
CA SER A 226 18.57 7.72 2.25
C SER A 226 18.89 9.20 2.08
N ALA A 227 20.17 9.54 1.91
CA ALA A 227 20.63 10.90 1.68
C ALA A 227 20.23 11.41 0.29
N ALA A 228 20.37 10.58 -0.76
CA ALA A 228 19.97 10.91 -2.13
C ALA A 228 18.45 11.10 -2.27
N LEU A 229 17.68 10.28 -1.54
CA LEU A 229 16.25 10.45 -1.37
C LEU A 229 15.87 11.73 -0.60
N GLY A 230 16.82 12.31 0.13
CA GLY A 230 16.58 13.29 1.20
C GLY A 230 15.72 12.77 2.35
N LYS A 231 15.31 11.50 2.30
CA LYS A 231 14.18 10.86 3.00
C LYS A 231 14.36 9.33 2.99
N SER A 232 13.69 8.63 3.89
CA SER A 232 13.56 7.16 3.91
C SER A 232 12.99 6.64 2.57
N PRO A 233 13.07 5.34 2.25
CA PRO A 233 12.13 4.70 1.34
C PRO A 233 10.68 4.98 1.67
N ALA A 234 10.44 5.18 2.95
CA ALA A 234 9.16 5.57 3.43
C ALA A 234 8.78 6.95 2.87
N GLY A 235 9.69 7.92 2.75
CA GLY A 235 9.45 9.31 2.32
C GLY A 235 9.64 10.33 3.47
N ALA A 236 9.11 11.54 3.32
CA ALA A 236 9.21 12.64 4.30
C ALA A 236 8.49 12.29 5.59
N PRO A 237 8.93 12.78 6.77
CA PRO A 237 8.01 12.86 7.90
C PRO A 237 6.71 13.53 7.45
N ILE A 238 5.58 12.89 7.74
CA ILE A 238 4.25 13.38 7.46
C ILE A 238 3.77 14.05 8.74
N THR A 239 3.47 15.33 8.66
CA THR A 239 2.87 16.07 9.78
C THR A 239 1.36 15.97 9.68
N SER A 240 0.78 15.14 10.54
CA SER A 240 -0.67 15.03 10.68
C SER A 240 -1.19 16.04 11.70
N ARG A 241 -2.24 16.80 11.33
CA ARG A 241 -3.00 17.66 12.25
C ARG A 241 -3.87 16.88 13.22
N VAL A 242 -3.96 15.57 13.08
CA VAL A 242 -4.70 14.67 13.97
C VAL A 242 -3.77 13.68 14.66
N SER A 243 -2.47 13.95 14.74
CA SER A 243 -1.53 13.06 15.47
C SER A 243 -1.83 12.95 16.96
N ASP A 244 -2.67 13.84 17.49
CA ASP A 244 -3.07 13.94 18.89
C ASP A 244 -4.34 13.14 19.24
N ILE A 245 -5.09 12.61 18.25
CA ILE A 245 -6.31 11.84 18.53
C ILE A 245 -5.98 10.42 19.01
N GLY A 246 -6.75 9.94 19.98
CA GLY A 246 -6.79 8.53 20.38
C GLY A 246 -8.05 7.81 19.91
N SER A 247 -9.04 8.54 19.42
CA SER A 247 -10.36 8.02 19.08
C SER A 247 -11.01 8.78 17.92
N TYR A 248 -11.82 8.08 17.13
CA TYR A 248 -12.67 8.70 16.11
C TYR A 248 -13.99 7.96 15.95
N SER A 249 -14.97 8.61 15.32
CA SER A 249 -16.26 8.02 14.96
C SER A 249 -16.70 8.38 13.55
N VAL A 250 -17.54 7.53 12.96
CA VAL A 250 -18.23 7.80 11.69
C VAL A 250 -19.73 7.67 11.91
N TYR A 251 -20.50 8.70 11.57
CA TYR A 251 -21.95 8.73 11.76
C TYR A 251 -22.68 9.50 10.66
N TYR A 252 -23.46 8.80 9.85
CA TYR A 252 -24.26 9.34 8.74
C TYR A 252 -25.76 9.38 9.04
N GLY A 253 -26.16 8.95 10.24
CA GLY A 253 -27.54 9.01 10.72
C GLY A 253 -28.00 10.43 11.08
N LYS A 254 -29.19 10.53 11.69
CA LYS A 254 -29.85 11.78 12.11
C LYS A 254 -30.40 11.74 13.54
N LYS A 255 -30.20 10.64 14.27
CA LYS A 255 -30.73 10.46 15.63
C LYS A 255 -29.97 11.38 16.57
N ALA A 256 -30.68 12.30 17.22
CA ALA A 256 -30.05 13.26 18.14
C ALA A 256 -29.28 12.57 19.28
N ALA A 257 -29.78 11.44 19.79
CA ALA A 257 -29.11 10.66 20.82
C ALA A 257 -27.73 10.14 20.39
N ASP A 258 -27.56 9.74 19.13
CA ASP A 258 -26.26 9.30 18.61
C ASP A 258 -25.34 10.48 18.29
N VAL A 259 -25.89 11.63 17.86
CA VAL A 259 -25.11 12.87 17.72
C VAL A 259 -24.51 13.31 19.05
N GLU A 260 -25.23 13.18 20.17
CA GLU A 260 -24.69 13.50 21.50
C GLU A 260 -23.51 12.58 21.89
N LYS A 261 -23.53 11.30 21.48
CA LYS A 261 -22.43 10.36 21.74
C LYS A 261 -21.14 10.73 21.02
N LEU A 262 -21.19 11.55 19.97
CA LEU A 262 -20.00 12.00 19.25
C LEU A 262 -19.02 12.77 20.15
N LYS A 263 -19.49 13.34 21.26
CA LYS A 263 -18.67 13.97 22.31
C LYS A 263 -17.67 13.02 22.98
N ASN A 264 -17.85 11.71 22.85
CA ASN A 264 -16.93 10.72 23.39
C ASN A 264 -15.70 10.49 22.51
N TYR A 265 -15.59 11.19 21.38
CA TYR A 265 -14.53 11.01 20.39
C TYR A 265 -13.77 12.32 20.15
N ASP A 266 -12.48 12.20 19.87
CA ASP A 266 -11.62 13.35 19.53
C ASP A 266 -11.93 13.89 18.13
N LEU A 267 -12.38 13.02 17.23
CA LEU A 267 -12.75 13.30 15.84
C LEU A 267 -14.07 12.62 15.45
N ALA A 268 -14.99 13.36 14.86
CA ALA A 268 -16.24 12.84 14.32
C ALA A 268 -16.35 13.11 12.81
N ILE A 269 -16.63 12.05 12.04
CA ILE A 269 -16.85 12.09 10.60
C ILE A 269 -18.35 11.97 10.34
N VAL A 270 -18.96 12.98 9.74
CA VAL A 270 -20.43 13.03 9.57
C VAL A 270 -20.86 13.47 8.17
N GLN A 271 -22.11 13.21 7.79
CA GLN A 271 -22.67 13.82 6.57
C GLN A 271 -22.86 15.34 6.75
N PRO A 272 -22.84 16.14 5.66
CA PRO A 272 -23.04 17.58 5.70
C PRO A 272 -24.32 18.02 6.43
N TYR A 273 -25.34 17.17 6.51
CA TYR A 273 -26.65 17.46 7.09
C TYR A 273 -26.92 16.75 8.43
N THR A 274 -25.97 15.98 8.97
CA THR A 274 -26.18 15.14 10.16
C THR A 274 -26.33 15.96 11.45
N VAL A 275 -25.44 16.93 11.66
CA VAL A 275 -25.44 17.78 12.86
C VAL A 275 -26.13 19.11 12.58
N THR A 276 -26.83 19.69 13.55
CA THR A 276 -27.31 21.09 13.50
C THR A 276 -26.20 22.06 13.96
N ASP A 277 -26.38 23.36 13.74
CA ASP A 277 -25.38 24.36 14.14
C ASP A 277 -25.19 24.42 15.68
N ALA A 278 -26.27 24.19 16.45
CA ALA A 278 -26.21 24.09 17.91
C ALA A 278 -25.45 22.83 18.37
N GLN A 279 -25.67 21.68 17.71
CA GLN A 279 -24.92 20.45 17.99
C GLN A 279 -23.46 20.57 17.58
N MET A 280 -23.17 21.20 16.43
CA MET A 280 -21.80 21.51 15.99
C MET A 280 -21.06 22.31 17.07
N LYS A 281 -21.69 23.38 17.57
CA LYS A 281 -21.12 24.16 18.67
C LYS A 281 -20.89 23.30 19.92
N ALA A 282 -21.85 22.48 20.32
CA ALA A 282 -21.73 21.63 21.50
C ALA A 282 -20.61 20.57 21.38
N LEU A 283 -20.33 20.09 20.16
CA LEU A 283 -19.20 19.19 19.88
C LEU A 283 -17.87 19.93 20.02
N HIS A 284 -17.74 21.11 19.41
CA HIS A 284 -16.53 21.93 19.53
C HIS A 284 -16.25 22.39 20.97
N ASP A 285 -17.30 22.79 21.71
CA ASP A 285 -17.17 23.17 23.13
C ASP A 285 -16.64 22.01 24.00
N ASN A 286 -16.88 20.77 23.56
CA ASN A 286 -16.38 19.55 24.19
C ASN A 286 -14.99 19.11 23.65
N GLY A 287 -14.43 19.84 22.68
CA GLY A 287 -13.14 19.53 22.07
C GLY A 287 -13.20 18.49 20.95
N THR A 288 -14.39 18.01 20.56
CA THR A 288 -14.54 17.09 19.43
C THR A 288 -14.39 17.85 18.12
N ARG A 289 -13.40 17.48 17.31
CA ARG A 289 -13.28 17.97 15.93
C ARG A 289 -14.32 17.31 15.04
N VAL A 290 -14.96 18.07 14.16
CA VAL A 290 -16.01 17.55 13.27
C VAL A 290 -15.64 17.79 11.81
N ILE A 291 -15.46 16.71 11.05
CA ILE A 291 -15.19 16.77 9.62
C ILE A 291 -16.37 16.23 8.81
N SER A 292 -16.58 16.81 7.62
CA SER A 292 -17.70 16.44 6.77
C SER A 292 -17.29 15.45 5.68
N TYR A 293 -18.15 14.47 5.44
CA TYR A 293 -18.12 13.64 4.23
C TYR A 293 -18.14 14.52 2.97
N LEU A 294 -17.27 14.19 2.01
CA LEU A 294 -17.17 14.79 0.69
C LEU A 294 -16.66 13.74 -0.31
N THR A 295 -17.56 13.23 -1.17
CA THR A 295 -17.16 12.39 -2.30
C THR A 295 -16.47 13.24 -3.38
N ILE A 296 -15.31 12.79 -3.87
CA ILE A 296 -14.52 13.51 -4.90
C ILE A 296 -14.31 12.72 -6.20
N GLY A 297 -14.57 11.41 -6.22
CA GLY A 297 -14.53 10.56 -7.41
C GLY A 297 -15.91 10.19 -7.95
N GLU A 298 -16.97 10.40 -7.18
CA GLU A 298 -18.33 10.07 -7.56
C GLU A 298 -19.31 11.24 -7.36
N LEU A 299 -20.39 11.19 -8.15
CA LEU A 299 -21.57 12.03 -7.93
C LEU A 299 -22.62 11.19 -7.19
N ASP A 300 -22.89 11.57 -5.93
CA ASP A 300 -23.99 11.01 -5.14
C ASP A 300 -25.34 11.19 -5.85
N LYS A 301 -26.23 10.19 -5.72
CA LYS A 301 -27.54 10.17 -6.39
C LYS A 301 -28.44 11.34 -6.02
N ASN A 302 -28.27 11.92 -4.83
CA ASN A 302 -29.05 13.03 -4.31
C ASN A 302 -28.27 14.35 -4.32
N SER A 303 -27.13 14.41 -5.03
CA SER A 303 -26.31 15.62 -5.09
C SER A 303 -27.08 16.79 -5.72
N ALA A 304 -27.11 17.92 -5.01
CA ALA A 304 -27.65 19.19 -5.52
C ALA A 304 -26.91 19.71 -6.75
N TYR A 305 -25.70 19.19 -7.03
CA TYR A 305 -24.86 19.58 -8.17
C TYR A 305 -25.10 18.74 -9.42
N ALA A 306 -25.98 17.73 -9.37
CA ALA A 306 -26.22 16.82 -10.49
C ALA A 306 -26.56 17.54 -11.81
N GLY A 307 -27.31 18.65 -11.75
CA GLY A 307 -27.66 19.46 -12.94
C GLY A 307 -26.49 20.21 -13.58
N ARG A 308 -25.34 20.31 -12.90
CA ARG A 308 -24.11 20.96 -13.42
C ARG A 308 -23.09 19.95 -13.96
N VAL A 309 -23.31 18.66 -13.72
CA VAL A 309 -22.42 17.60 -14.20
C VAL A 309 -22.78 17.28 -15.64
N GLN A 310 -21.81 17.48 -16.55
CA GLN A 310 -22.01 17.17 -17.96
C GLN A 310 -22.02 15.65 -18.19
N PRO A 311 -22.88 15.12 -19.08
CA PRO A 311 -22.92 13.69 -19.38
C PRO A 311 -21.56 13.12 -19.80
N ALA A 312 -20.74 13.90 -20.50
CA ALA A 312 -19.40 13.50 -20.93
C ALA A 312 -18.39 13.28 -19.79
N TRP A 313 -18.68 13.77 -18.57
CA TRP A 313 -17.82 13.54 -17.40
C TRP A 313 -18.14 12.21 -16.70
N ILE A 314 -19.27 11.59 -17.01
CA ILE A 314 -19.72 10.36 -16.34
C ILE A 314 -19.04 9.15 -17.01
N LEU A 315 -18.32 8.38 -16.20
CA LEU A 315 -17.58 7.19 -16.66
C LEU A 315 -18.40 5.91 -16.55
N GLY A 316 -19.32 5.86 -15.58
CA GLY A 316 -20.18 4.72 -15.31
C GLY A 316 -21.02 4.92 -14.05
N GLU A 317 -21.57 3.82 -13.55
CA GLU A 317 -22.45 3.82 -12.37
C GLU A 317 -21.97 2.82 -11.33
N ASN A 318 -21.98 3.23 -10.07
CA ASN A 318 -21.75 2.38 -8.92
C ASN A 318 -23.09 1.80 -8.45
N LYS A 319 -23.38 0.56 -8.84
CA LYS A 319 -24.68 -0.08 -8.59
C LYS A 319 -25.01 -0.30 -7.10
N ASN A 320 -23.99 -0.39 -6.24
CA ASN A 320 -24.22 -0.61 -4.81
C ASN A 320 -24.84 0.63 -4.15
N TRP A 321 -24.44 1.83 -4.60
CA TRP A 321 -24.84 3.10 -3.99
C TRP A 321 -25.78 3.93 -4.87
N GLY A 322 -25.87 3.62 -6.17
CA GLY A 322 -26.63 4.38 -7.17
C GLY A 322 -25.97 5.71 -7.56
N SER A 323 -24.69 5.89 -7.22
CA SER A 323 -23.85 7.03 -7.57
C SER A 323 -23.20 6.84 -8.94
N LYS A 324 -22.65 7.91 -9.49
CA LYS A 324 -22.00 7.91 -10.81
C LYS A 324 -20.50 8.17 -10.68
N PHE A 325 -19.67 7.35 -11.31
CA PHE A 325 -18.23 7.60 -11.38
C PHE A 325 -17.96 8.82 -12.26
N ILE A 326 -17.16 9.78 -11.78
CA ILE A 326 -16.88 11.03 -12.48
C ILE A 326 -15.41 11.10 -12.90
N ASP A 327 -15.15 11.59 -14.10
CA ASP A 327 -13.83 11.97 -14.54
C ASP A 327 -13.33 13.20 -13.75
N ALA A 328 -12.52 12.94 -12.72
CA ALA A 328 -11.98 13.97 -11.84
C ALA A 328 -10.99 14.93 -12.52
N THR A 329 -10.55 14.64 -13.76
CA THR A 329 -9.69 15.56 -14.53
C THR A 329 -10.45 16.77 -15.07
N GLN A 330 -11.79 16.72 -15.06
CA GLN A 330 -12.65 17.76 -15.59
C GLN A 330 -12.65 18.98 -14.67
N SER A 331 -12.25 20.14 -15.18
CA SER A 331 -12.16 21.39 -14.41
C SER A 331 -13.50 21.81 -13.80
N GLY A 332 -14.62 21.52 -14.47
CA GLY A 332 -15.96 21.80 -13.95
C GLY A 332 -16.31 20.94 -12.73
N TRP A 333 -15.84 19.69 -12.67
CA TRP A 333 -15.96 18.85 -11.47
C TRP A 333 -15.12 19.40 -10.32
N GLN A 334 -13.87 19.76 -10.58
CA GLN A 334 -12.97 20.37 -9.58
C GLN A 334 -13.56 21.66 -9.00
N ALA A 335 -14.21 22.49 -9.83
CA ALA A 335 -14.91 23.68 -9.38
C ALA A 335 -16.11 23.36 -8.47
N ILE A 336 -16.88 22.32 -8.78
CA ILE A 336 -17.99 21.84 -7.93
C ILE A 336 -17.46 21.38 -6.56
N ILE A 337 -16.36 20.61 -6.53
CA ILE A 337 -15.76 20.16 -5.26
C ILE A 337 -15.25 21.36 -4.43
N LYS A 338 -14.60 22.34 -5.07
CA LYS A 338 -14.14 23.55 -4.40
C LYS A 338 -15.29 24.35 -3.76
N GLU A 339 -16.41 24.47 -4.48
CA GLU A 339 -17.61 25.15 -3.97
C GLU A 339 -18.22 24.41 -2.77
N GLN A 340 -18.32 23.08 -2.85
CA GLN A 340 -18.77 22.25 -1.72
C GLN A 340 -17.87 22.42 -0.49
N ALA A 341 -16.55 22.31 -0.67
CA ALA A 341 -15.58 22.51 0.40
C ALA A 341 -15.70 23.89 1.06
N ALA A 342 -15.91 24.95 0.26
CA ALA A 342 -16.13 26.30 0.77
C ALA A 342 -17.41 26.42 1.60
N ALA A 343 -18.52 25.81 1.15
CA ALA A 343 -19.77 25.79 1.89
C ALA A 343 -19.64 25.06 3.23
N LEU A 344 -18.95 23.91 3.24
CA LEU A 344 -18.67 23.13 4.45
C LEU A 344 -17.79 23.91 5.45
N LYS A 345 -16.71 24.54 4.99
CA LYS A 345 -15.87 25.38 5.87
C LYS A 345 -16.62 26.58 6.41
N LYS A 346 -17.45 27.24 5.60
CA LYS A 346 -18.30 28.35 6.06
C LYS A 346 -19.25 27.94 7.17
N ARG A 347 -19.70 26.69 7.15
CA ARG A 347 -20.58 26.12 8.18
C ARG A 347 -19.86 25.77 9.50
N GLY A 348 -18.52 25.77 9.48
CA GLY A 348 -17.71 25.56 10.67
C GLY A 348 -17.14 24.15 10.82
N PHE A 349 -17.26 23.27 9.82
CA PHE A 349 -16.55 21.99 9.86
C PHE A 349 -15.03 22.21 9.93
N ASP A 350 -14.33 21.39 10.72
CA ASP A 350 -12.87 21.44 10.89
C ASP A 350 -12.12 20.97 9.64
N GLY A 351 -12.78 20.21 8.78
CA GLY A 351 -12.16 19.69 7.57
C GLY A 351 -13.05 18.72 6.80
N PHE A 352 -12.42 17.86 6.00
CA PHE A 352 -13.09 17.02 5.01
C PHE A 352 -12.63 15.58 5.10
N PHE A 353 -13.60 14.68 5.07
CA PHE A 353 -13.40 13.27 4.81
C PHE A 353 -13.65 13.01 3.31
N LEU A 354 -12.57 12.77 2.58
CA LEU A 354 -12.52 12.67 1.13
C LEU A 354 -12.76 11.22 0.72
N ASP A 355 -13.91 10.95 0.12
CA ASP A 355 -14.33 9.60 -0.23
C ASP A 355 -14.22 9.32 -1.74
N THR A 356 -14.25 8.04 -2.12
CA THR A 356 -14.30 7.50 -3.49
C THR A 356 -13.04 7.72 -4.34
N LEU A 357 -11.87 7.89 -3.69
CA LEU A 357 -10.59 8.01 -4.41
C LEU A 357 -10.17 6.71 -5.11
N ASP A 358 -10.64 5.57 -4.62
CA ASP A 358 -10.50 4.26 -5.23
C ASP A 358 -11.28 4.10 -6.56
N THR A 359 -12.04 5.12 -6.99
CA THR A 359 -12.51 5.21 -8.38
C THR A 359 -11.34 5.15 -9.37
N ALA A 360 -10.14 5.59 -8.97
CA ALA A 360 -8.91 5.45 -9.75
C ALA A 360 -8.52 3.99 -10.03
N ASP A 361 -8.89 3.04 -9.17
CA ASP A 361 -8.61 1.63 -9.38
C ASP A 361 -9.41 1.08 -10.58
N LEU A 362 -10.61 1.63 -10.81
CA LEU A 362 -11.46 1.31 -11.96
C LEU A 362 -11.11 2.14 -13.20
N TYR A 363 -10.71 3.40 -13.00
CA TYR A 363 -10.39 4.35 -14.07
C TYR A 363 -9.05 5.06 -13.84
N PRO A 364 -7.90 4.39 -14.02
CA PRO A 364 -6.59 4.95 -13.67
C PRO A 364 -6.27 6.31 -14.30
N LYS A 365 -6.84 6.60 -15.47
CA LYS A 365 -6.68 7.90 -16.16
C LYS A 365 -7.15 9.12 -15.36
N ILE A 366 -8.01 8.93 -14.35
CA ILE A 366 -8.54 10.05 -13.54
C ILE A 366 -7.66 10.39 -12.34
N ALA A 367 -6.69 9.52 -12.01
CA ALA A 367 -5.81 9.68 -10.84
C ALA A 367 -5.20 11.08 -10.71
N PRO A 368 -4.67 11.72 -11.78
CA PRO A 368 -4.13 13.07 -11.68
C PRO A 368 -5.15 14.12 -11.24
N GLY A 369 -6.43 13.96 -11.64
CA GLY A 369 -7.52 14.85 -11.25
C GLY A 369 -7.88 14.71 -9.77
N LEU A 370 -7.92 13.48 -9.25
CA LEU A 370 -8.15 13.21 -7.83
C LEU A 370 -7.02 13.74 -6.95
N VAL A 371 -5.77 13.45 -7.32
CA VAL A 371 -4.58 13.98 -6.61
C VAL A 371 -4.62 15.51 -6.59
N LYS A 372 -4.92 16.13 -7.73
CA LYS A 372 -5.04 17.59 -7.83
C LYS A 372 -6.10 18.17 -6.89
N ILE A 373 -7.27 17.51 -6.78
CA ILE A 373 -8.32 17.95 -5.85
C ILE A 373 -7.80 17.94 -4.41
N VAL A 374 -7.10 16.89 -3.99
CA VAL A 374 -6.53 16.78 -2.63
C VAL A 374 -5.48 17.87 -2.39
N GLU A 375 -4.55 18.07 -3.34
CA GLU A 375 -3.51 19.10 -3.26
C GLU A 375 -4.13 20.52 -3.20
N ASP A 376 -5.13 20.81 -4.03
CA ASP A 376 -5.84 22.10 -4.04
C ASP A 376 -6.59 22.37 -2.74
N LEU A 377 -7.22 21.34 -2.16
CA LEU A 377 -7.91 21.46 -0.87
C LEU A 377 -6.93 21.76 0.25
N ARG A 378 -5.78 21.05 0.31
CA ARG A 378 -4.72 21.35 1.29
C ARG A 378 -4.18 22.77 1.12
N ALA A 379 -3.91 23.19 -0.12
CA ALA A 379 -3.40 24.53 -0.40
C ALA A 379 -4.40 25.63 -0.01
N THR A 380 -5.69 25.40 -0.23
CA THR A 380 -6.76 26.37 0.09
C THR A 380 -7.05 26.41 1.60
N TYR A 381 -6.99 25.26 2.28
CA TYR A 381 -7.33 25.10 3.69
C TYR A 381 -6.16 24.46 4.46
N PRO A 382 -5.07 25.22 4.69
CA PRO A 382 -3.85 24.68 5.29
C PRO A 382 -4.06 24.13 6.69
N ASP A 383 -5.06 24.60 7.45
CA ASP A 383 -5.35 24.13 8.81
C ASP A 383 -6.48 23.09 8.88
N ALA A 384 -7.15 22.81 7.76
CA ALA A 384 -8.24 21.83 7.76
C ALA A 384 -7.72 20.41 7.95
N VAL A 385 -8.48 19.60 8.69
CA VAL A 385 -8.23 18.15 8.80
C VAL A 385 -8.67 17.46 7.51
N LEU A 386 -7.75 16.82 6.80
CA LEU A 386 -8.05 16.06 5.59
C LEU A 386 -7.85 14.56 5.84
N VAL A 387 -8.94 13.81 5.76
CA VAL A 387 -8.92 12.35 5.89
C VAL A 387 -9.30 11.75 4.56
N GLN A 388 -8.41 10.97 3.95
CA GLN A 388 -8.69 10.24 2.72
C GLN A 388 -9.29 8.87 3.04
N ASN A 389 -10.41 8.48 2.42
CA ASN A 389 -10.88 7.10 2.46
C ASN A 389 -10.23 6.27 1.36
N ARG A 390 -9.63 5.12 1.72
CA ARG A 390 -9.02 4.18 0.77
C ARG A 390 -8.14 4.89 -0.27
N GLY A 391 -8.38 4.65 -1.56
CA GLY A 391 -7.62 5.24 -2.66
C GLY A 391 -6.12 4.93 -2.55
N PHE A 392 -5.78 3.73 -2.09
CA PHE A 392 -4.43 3.38 -1.68
C PHE A 392 -3.41 3.49 -2.82
N ALA A 393 -3.84 3.26 -4.06
CA ALA A 393 -3.02 3.47 -5.25
C ALA A 393 -2.52 4.92 -5.39
N LEU A 394 -3.26 5.90 -4.85
CA LEU A 394 -2.93 7.32 -4.89
C LEU A 394 -2.20 7.81 -3.64
N LEU A 395 -2.08 6.97 -2.61
CA LEU A 395 -1.68 7.41 -1.28
C LEU A 395 -0.24 7.94 -1.23
N ASN A 396 0.66 7.43 -2.07
CA ASN A 396 2.01 8.00 -2.18
C ASN A 396 1.99 9.45 -2.67
N ASP A 397 1.08 9.80 -3.57
CA ASP A 397 0.92 11.15 -4.10
C ASP A 397 0.20 12.08 -3.12
N THR A 398 -0.82 11.57 -2.43
CA THR A 398 -1.68 12.39 -1.56
C THR A 398 -1.19 12.47 -0.11
N SER A 399 -0.35 11.54 0.35
CA SER A 399 0.08 11.42 1.77
C SER A 399 0.70 12.68 2.35
N SER A 400 1.32 13.52 1.52
CA SER A 400 1.89 14.81 1.94
C SER A 400 0.85 15.91 2.15
N SER A 401 -0.36 15.72 1.62
CA SER A 401 -1.46 16.68 1.66
C SER A 401 -2.56 16.28 2.65
N ILE A 402 -2.57 15.05 3.16
CA ILE A 402 -3.60 14.56 4.10
C ILE A 402 -3.05 14.42 5.52
N ASP A 403 -3.96 14.37 6.50
CA ASP A 403 -3.61 14.17 7.91
C ASP A 403 -3.84 12.72 8.34
N ALA A 404 -4.82 12.04 7.75
CA ALA A 404 -5.05 10.63 7.98
C ALA A 404 -5.56 9.91 6.73
N VAL A 405 -5.38 8.59 6.72
CA VAL A 405 -6.05 7.68 5.77
C VAL A 405 -6.97 6.75 6.53
N MET A 406 -8.17 6.54 6.02
CA MET A 406 -9.08 5.52 6.52
C MET A 406 -8.91 4.23 5.72
N PHE A 407 -8.64 3.15 6.46
CA PHE A 407 -8.61 1.78 5.97
C PHE A 407 -9.96 1.12 6.24
N GLU A 408 -10.76 1.07 5.20
CA GLU A 408 -12.06 0.40 5.16
C GLU A 408 -11.94 -0.72 4.12
N ASN A 409 -12.24 -1.99 4.36
CA ASN A 409 -12.45 -2.66 5.65
C ASN A 409 -11.12 -3.28 6.08
N PHE A 410 -10.74 -3.14 7.35
CA PHE A 410 -9.46 -3.65 7.79
C PHE A 410 -9.53 -5.12 8.22
N SER A 411 -10.42 -5.46 9.15
CA SER A 411 -10.56 -6.75 9.86
C SER A 411 -11.94 -7.40 9.69
N SER A 412 -13.01 -6.63 9.48
CA SER A 412 -14.34 -7.16 9.19
C SER A 412 -15.14 -6.26 8.23
N GLY A 413 -15.95 -6.88 7.39
CA GLY A 413 -16.67 -6.20 6.32
C GLY A 413 -18.09 -6.73 6.12
N TYR A 414 -18.87 -5.97 5.34
CA TYR A 414 -20.20 -6.36 4.90
C TYR A 414 -20.17 -6.91 3.47
N ASP A 415 -20.73 -8.10 3.27
CA ASP A 415 -20.94 -8.70 1.94
C ASP A 415 -22.32 -8.26 1.42
N PHE A 416 -22.35 -7.42 0.39
CA PHE A 416 -23.61 -6.90 -0.19
C PHE A 416 -24.44 -7.98 -0.90
N GLY A 417 -23.82 -9.04 -1.40
CA GLY A 417 -24.52 -10.13 -2.07
C GLY A 417 -25.20 -11.06 -1.07
N LYS A 418 -24.50 -11.42 0.00
CA LYS A 418 -25.01 -12.30 1.07
C LYS A 418 -25.78 -11.53 2.16
N LYS A 419 -25.58 -10.22 2.25
CA LYS A 419 -26.11 -9.34 3.29
C LYS A 419 -25.65 -9.74 4.70
N THR A 420 -24.41 -10.18 4.81
CA THR A 420 -23.83 -10.70 6.06
C THR A 420 -22.53 -9.97 6.39
N TYR A 421 -22.26 -9.83 7.69
CA TYR A 421 -20.96 -9.37 8.18
C TYR A 421 -19.99 -10.56 8.27
N GLY A 422 -18.72 -10.34 7.94
CA GLY A 422 -17.71 -11.39 7.90
C GLY A 422 -16.31 -10.86 8.11
N SER A 423 -15.37 -11.77 8.37
CA SER A 423 -13.96 -11.42 8.57
C SER A 423 -13.30 -11.08 7.24
N VAL A 424 -12.46 -10.06 7.24
CA VAL A 424 -11.52 -9.76 6.15
C VAL A 424 -10.11 -9.71 6.72
N SER A 425 -9.10 -9.85 5.88
CA SER A 425 -7.70 -9.72 6.27
C SER A 425 -7.05 -8.66 5.39
N GLY A 426 -7.43 -7.40 5.59
CA GLY A 426 -6.87 -6.28 4.85
C GLY A 426 -5.36 -6.19 5.07
N ASP A 427 -4.59 -6.08 4.00
CA ASP A 427 -3.13 -5.96 4.02
C ASP A 427 -2.72 -4.52 4.45
N PRO A 428 -2.15 -4.30 5.65
CA PRO A 428 -1.67 -2.98 6.08
C PRO A 428 -0.36 -2.52 5.44
N SER A 429 0.35 -3.36 4.68
CA SER A 429 1.72 -3.11 4.22
C SER A 429 1.88 -1.75 3.51
N PHE A 430 0.86 -1.34 2.75
CA PHE A 430 0.87 -0.08 2.02
C PHE A 430 0.57 1.16 2.86
N VAL A 431 -0.12 1.04 4.00
CA VAL A 431 -0.32 2.17 4.94
C VAL A 431 0.70 2.18 6.06
N GLU A 432 1.25 1.03 6.47
CA GLU A 432 2.17 0.93 7.61
C GLU A 432 3.45 1.72 7.39
N ASN A 433 3.99 1.70 6.17
CA ASN A 433 5.16 2.49 5.80
C ASN A 433 4.90 3.99 5.91
N LEU A 434 3.67 4.44 5.64
CA LEU A 434 3.28 5.84 5.79
C LEU A 434 2.97 6.19 7.24
N SER A 435 2.37 5.26 7.98
CA SER A 435 2.12 5.37 9.42
C SER A 435 3.42 5.58 10.20
N LYS A 436 4.46 4.80 9.89
CA LYS A 436 5.81 4.98 10.44
C LYS A 436 6.43 6.35 10.17
N ARG A 437 5.93 7.10 9.18
CA ARG A 437 6.37 8.49 8.89
C ARG A 437 5.52 9.54 9.60
N GLY A 438 4.43 9.16 10.26
CA GLY A 438 3.51 10.07 10.96
C GLY A 438 2.13 10.23 10.32
N LEU A 439 1.79 9.48 9.27
CA LEU A 439 0.40 9.47 8.76
C LEU A 439 -0.50 8.72 9.74
N VAL A 440 -1.58 9.34 10.20
CA VAL A 440 -2.55 8.65 11.06
C VAL A 440 -3.37 7.67 10.21
N VAL A 441 -3.60 6.46 10.73
CA VAL A 441 -4.42 5.45 10.05
C VAL A 441 -5.65 5.17 10.91
N LEU A 442 -6.82 5.38 10.32
CA LEU A 442 -8.13 5.09 10.92
C LEU A 442 -8.62 3.75 10.37
N ALA A 443 -8.79 2.73 11.20
CA ALA A 443 -9.34 1.45 10.76
C ALA A 443 -10.87 1.46 10.95
N LEU A 444 -11.62 1.34 9.86
CA LEU A 444 -13.08 1.22 9.88
C LEU A 444 -13.47 -0.20 9.54
N ASP A 445 -14.25 -0.81 10.43
CA ASP A 445 -14.67 -2.20 10.35
C ASP A 445 -16.20 -2.31 10.59
N TYR A 446 -16.78 -3.42 10.13
CA TYR A 446 -18.23 -3.58 10.07
C TYR A 446 -18.72 -4.84 10.79
N ALA A 447 -19.55 -4.64 11.81
CA ALA A 447 -20.19 -5.70 12.59
C ALA A 447 -21.56 -5.25 13.17
N GLN A 448 -22.41 -6.20 13.56
CA GLN A 448 -23.60 -5.89 14.34
C GLN A 448 -23.25 -5.64 15.81
N ALA A 449 -24.06 -4.83 16.51
CA ALA A 449 -23.91 -4.56 17.94
C ALA A 449 -23.83 -5.82 18.83
N SER A 450 -24.48 -6.91 18.40
CA SER A 450 -24.47 -8.20 19.09
C SER A 450 -23.18 -9.01 18.92
N GLN A 451 -22.32 -8.66 17.96
CA GLN A 451 -21.08 -9.37 17.64
C GLN A 451 -19.90 -8.77 18.42
N THR A 452 -20.01 -8.75 19.75
CA THR A 452 -19.02 -8.11 20.63
C THR A 452 -17.64 -8.75 20.57
N ASP A 453 -17.56 -10.05 20.27
CA ASP A 453 -16.32 -10.80 20.05
C ASP A 453 -15.60 -10.33 18.77
N VAL A 454 -16.35 -10.13 17.69
CA VAL A 454 -15.83 -9.57 16.43
C VAL A 454 -15.31 -8.16 16.64
N ILE A 455 -16.09 -7.30 17.29
CA ILE A 455 -15.71 -5.90 17.57
C ILE A 455 -14.43 -5.85 18.41
N THR A 456 -14.35 -6.67 19.46
CA THR A 456 -13.14 -6.75 20.32
C THR A 456 -11.92 -7.19 19.52
N ARG A 457 -12.06 -8.22 18.68
CA ARG A 457 -10.98 -8.72 17.82
C ARG A 457 -10.51 -7.65 16.83
N ASP A 458 -11.42 -6.93 16.20
CA ASP A 458 -11.11 -5.91 15.21
C ASP A 458 -10.36 -4.74 15.84
N TYR A 459 -10.79 -4.29 17.03
CA TYR A 459 -10.06 -3.31 17.84
C TYR A 459 -8.64 -3.78 18.19
N GLN A 460 -8.49 -5.03 18.63
CA GLN A 460 -7.18 -5.60 18.96
C GLN A 460 -6.25 -5.65 17.74
N ARG A 461 -6.78 -6.06 16.57
CA ARG A 461 -6.00 -6.12 15.33
C ARG A 461 -5.59 -4.74 14.85
N ALA A 462 -6.49 -3.75 14.82
CA ALA A 462 -6.13 -2.38 14.47
C ALA A 462 -5.03 -1.82 15.40
N LYS A 463 -5.19 -2.00 16.72
CA LYS A 463 -4.21 -1.54 17.72
C LYS A 463 -2.85 -2.22 17.57
N SER A 464 -2.77 -3.49 17.11
CA SER A 464 -1.48 -4.15 16.86
C SER A 464 -0.65 -3.52 15.74
N TYR A 465 -1.28 -2.72 14.86
CA TYR A 465 -0.61 -1.94 13.82
C TYR A 465 -0.51 -0.45 14.15
N ASN A 466 -0.84 -0.06 15.39
CA ASN A 466 -0.94 1.34 15.81
C ASN A 466 -1.96 2.15 14.98
N PHE A 467 -3.03 1.50 14.52
CA PHE A 467 -4.17 2.15 13.87
C PHE A 467 -5.25 2.47 14.91
N ILE A 468 -6.05 3.51 14.64
CA ILE A 468 -7.16 3.93 15.50
C ILE A 468 -8.42 3.23 15.01
N PRO A 469 -9.03 2.31 15.79
CA PRO A 469 -10.20 1.55 15.37
C PRO A 469 -11.53 2.29 15.59
N PHE A 470 -12.50 1.99 14.73
CA PHE A 470 -13.92 2.22 14.95
C PHE A 470 -14.72 1.12 14.25
N VAL A 471 -15.73 0.55 14.94
CA VAL A 471 -16.63 -0.44 14.34
C VAL A 471 -18.05 0.09 14.34
N SER A 472 -18.76 -0.11 13.21
CA SER A 472 -20.17 0.27 13.07
C SER A 472 -20.92 -0.71 12.16
N THR A 473 -22.19 -0.43 11.89
CA THR A 473 -22.98 -1.12 10.87
C THR A 473 -22.72 -0.49 9.50
N ILE A 474 -23.02 -1.22 8.42
CA ILE A 474 -22.74 -0.75 7.04
C ILE A 474 -23.42 0.58 6.68
N ASN A 475 -24.52 0.93 7.34
CA ASN A 475 -25.24 2.17 7.11
C ASN A 475 -24.64 3.38 7.84
N LEU A 476 -23.74 3.13 8.80
CA LEU A 476 -23.11 4.16 9.63
C LEU A 476 -24.15 5.03 10.37
N ASP A 477 -25.32 4.49 10.69
CA ASP A 477 -26.45 5.22 11.29
C ASP A 477 -26.65 4.92 12.79
N GLU A 478 -25.63 4.32 13.42
CA GLU A 478 -25.58 3.97 14.84
C GLU A 478 -24.18 4.18 15.43
N ILE A 479 -24.13 4.68 16.67
CA ILE A 479 -22.92 4.67 17.50
C ILE A 479 -23.04 3.52 18.51
N LEU A 480 -22.24 2.48 18.28
CA LEU A 480 -22.23 1.28 19.11
C LEU A 480 -21.56 1.57 20.45
N GLU A 481 -22.28 1.37 21.54
CA GLU A 481 -21.75 1.54 22.92
C GLU A 481 -20.68 0.50 23.27
N VAL A 482 -20.62 -0.59 22.51
CA VAL A 482 -19.67 -1.69 22.72
C VAL A 482 -18.27 -1.37 22.18
N ASN A 483 -18.12 -0.25 21.46
CA ASN A 483 -16.82 0.26 21.03
C ASN A 483 -15.98 0.63 22.27
N PRO A 484 -14.84 -0.05 22.51
CA PRO A 484 -14.02 0.10 23.71
C PRO A 484 -13.38 1.48 23.93
#